data_AF-A0A9D4VEG6-F1
#
_entry.id   AF-A0A9D4VEG6-F1
#
_cell.length_a   1.000
_cell.length_b   1.000
_cell.length_c   1.000
_cell.angle_alpha   90.00
_cell.angle_beta   90.00
_cell.angle_gamma   90.00
#
_symmetry.space_group_name_H-M   'P 1'
#
loop_
_entity.id
_entity.type
_entity.pdbx_description
1 polymer ?
#
loop_
_entity_poly.entity_id
_entity_poly.type
_entity_poly.pdbx_seq_one_letter_code
_entity_poly.pdbx_strand_id
1 'polypeptide(L)'
;MLWRVKCHLKSDLCTRGERERERERENESVPACVCSMASFTSSVGSKRVRPWDSCQDVEKLKEMLEERETQIESLKKQRVINEGDIVKELQQSLQEKEGRIQELLCQADNSNAASAFGKLFDANASKSAPETVLRMDDVRKGRQCTSMEKSKLVASDSEEEVDGSKGLASDSTDDEGFTPGNTDAAADDDDDDDDDNEDDDDEYIAARSTAVASRGSKAKKAHPNGHVPDTKKSFTGNVLNLRASIQKQILSQMVYRPGLKYGKSKVAAEVPNLSEEQIKAILGDELFAKASCRGKLIQLKASDDDIDTLFKCSFTKGLRYGAILALCDGLKFAFTKATGVLKVTGVYTMQK
;
A
#
# COMPACT_ATOMS: atom_id res chain seq x y z
N MET A 1 -3.70 34.24 -11.27
CA MET A 1 -3.30 33.13 -12.15
C MET A 1 -3.59 31.82 -11.42
N LEU A 2 -4.74 31.20 -11.70
CA LEU A 2 -5.19 29.94 -11.11
C LEU A 2 -4.87 28.83 -12.10
N TRP A 3 -4.00 27.89 -11.72
CA TRP A 3 -3.71 26.71 -12.53
C TRP A 3 -4.40 25.47 -11.97
N ARG A 4 -5.06 24.77 -12.89
CA ARG A 4 -5.78 23.51 -12.75
C ARG A 4 -4.84 22.39 -12.29
N VAL A 5 -5.27 21.59 -11.33
CA VAL A 5 -4.77 20.21 -11.13
C VAL A 5 -5.96 19.28 -11.37
N LYS A 6 -5.92 18.53 -12.47
CA LYS A 6 -6.96 17.59 -12.88
C LYS A 6 -6.29 16.23 -13.14
N CYS A 7 -6.73 15.23 -12.37
CA CYS A 7 -6.78 13.78 -12.61
C CYS A 7 -5.52 13.00 -13.07
N HIS A 8 -5.04 12.11 -12.20
CA HIS A 8 -4.48 10.80 -12.57
C HIS A 8 -4.67 9.82 -11.40
N LEU A 9 -5.77 9.05 -11.40
CA LEU A 9 -6.05 8.04 -10.35
C LEU A 9 -6.99 6.91 -10.81
N LYS A 10 -6.98 6.57 -12.11
CA LYS A 10 -7.89 5.54 -12.67
C LYS A 10 -7.22 4.38 -13.44
N SER A 11 -5.90 4.24 -13.44
CA SER A 11 -5.22 3.20 -14.23
C SER A 11 -4.92 1.87 -13.50
N ASP A 12 -5.02 1.81 -12.17
CA ASP A 12 -4.35 0.72 -11.43
C ASP A 12 -5.28 -0.41 -10.95
N LEU A 13 -6.57 -0.37 -11.29
CA LEU A 13 -7.54 -1.41 -10.91
C LEU A 13 -7.86 -2.42 -12.02
N CYS A 14 -7.32 -2.25 -13.23
CA CYS A 14 -7.67 -3.10 -14.38
C CYS A 14 -6.83 -4.38 -14.48
N THR A 15 -5.60 -4.41 -13.95
CA THR A 15 -4.68 -5.55 -14.11
C THR A 15 -4.77 -6.62 -13.01
N ARG A 16 -5.58 -6.37 -11.96
CA ARG A 16 -5.75 -7.33 -10.85
C ARG A 16 -6.78 -8.42 -11.16
N GLY A 17 -7.74 -8.15 -12.05
CA GLY A 17 -8.79 -9.11 -12.44
C GLY A 17 -8.36 -10.16 -13.48
N GLU A 18 -7.27 -9.94 -14.22
CA GLU A 18 -6.82 -10.89 -15.26
C GLU A 18 -5.99 -12.04 -14.69
N ARG A 19 -5.19 -11.82 -13.64
CA ARG A 19 -4.33 -12.89 -13.07
C ARG A 19 -5.06 -13.89 -12.18
N GLU A 20 -6.24 -13.54 -11.66
CA GLU A 20 -7.05 -14.48 -10.87
C GLU A 20 -7.75 -15.51 -11.79
N ARG A 21 -8.11 -15.12 -13.02
CA ARG A 21 -8.66 -16.05 -14.04
C ARG A 21 -7.62 -17.00 -14.63
N GLU A 22 -6.33 -16.66 -14.59
CA GLU A 22 -5.26 -17.50 -15.13
C GLU A 22 -4.92 -18.65 -14.17
N ARG A 23 -5.01 -18.43 -12.84
CA ARG A 23 -4.82 -19.49 -11.83
C ARG A 23 -5.98 -20.47 -11.71
N GLU A 24 -7.21 -20.06 -12.04
CA GLU A 24 -8.34 -20.99 -12.08
C GLU A 24 -8.29 -21.94 -13.29
N ARG A 25 -7.61 -21.55 -14.39
CA ARG A 25 -7.41 -22.43 -15.55
C ARG A 25 -6.37 -23.53 -15.34
N GLU A 26 -5.42 -23.37 -14.42
CA GLU A 26 -4.39 -24.40 -14.15
C GLU A 26 -4.87 -25.51 -13.21
N ASN A 27 -5.95 -25.32 -12.45
CA ASN A 27 -6.48 -26.30 -11.51
C ASN A 27 -7.73 -27.06 -11.99
N GLU A 28 -8.30 -26.73 -13.14
CA GLU A 28 -9.25 -27.62 -13.81
C GLU A 28 -8.48 -28.66 -14.62
N SER A 29 -8.31 -29.85 -14.06
CA SER A 29 -7.89 -31.03 -14.82
C SER A 29 -8.94 -31.32 -15.89
N VAL A 30 -8.76 -30.76 -17.08
CA VAL A 30 -9.57 -31.08 -18.25
C VAL A 30 -9.33 -32.57 -18.56
N PRO A 31 -10.37 -33.42 -18.61
CA PRO A 31 -10.19 -34.81 -19.03
C PRO A 31 -9.66 -34.81 -20.46
N ALA A 32 -8.48 -35.41 -20.66
CA ALA A 32 -7.83 -35.52 -21.95
C ALA A 32 -8.75 -36.23 -22.96
N CYS A 33 -9.43 -35.46 -23.79
CA CYS A 33 -10.12 -35.99 -24.95
C CYS A 33 -9.05 -36.23 -26.03
N VAL A 34 -8.60 -37.48 -26.11
CA VAL A 34 -7.63 -37.97 -27.09
C VAL A 34 -8.30 -37.99 -28.46
N CYS A 35 -8.37 -36.85 -29.14
CA CYS A 35 -8.73 -36.80 -30.55
C CYS A 35 -7.51 -37.18 -31.39
N SER A 36 -7.50 -38.44 -31.80
CA SER A 36 -6.62 -39.04 -32.79
C SER A 36 -6.47 -38.14 -34.03
N MET A 37 -5.28 -37.57 -34.22
CA MET A 37 -4.91 -36.85 -35.43
C MET A 37 -4.69 -37.84 -36.57
N ALA A 38 -5.77 -38.17 -37.27
CA ALA A 38 -5.68 -38.77 -38.60
C ALA A 38 -5.41 -37.65 -39.62
N SER A 39 -4.26 -37.76 -40.27
CA SER A 39 -3.77 -36.92 -41.36
C SER A 39 -4.82 -36.82 -42.48
N PHE A 40 -5.44 -35.65 -42.64
CA PHE A 40 -6.27 -35.32 -43.79
C PHE A 40 -5.55 -34.26 -44.63
N THR A 41 -4.71 -34.73 -45.54
CA THR A 41 -4.30 -33.96 -46.71
C THR A 41 -5.48 -33.85 -47.66
N SER A 42 -5.64 -32.66 -48.25
CA SER A 42 -6.34 -32.33 -49.50
C SER A 42 -7.74 -31.71 -49.44
N SER A 43 -7.91 -30.77 -50.38
CA SER A 43 -9.12 -30.23 -50.96
C SER A 43 -9.70 -28.96 -50.32
N VAL A 44 -9.31 -27.84 -50.93
CA VAL A 44 -9.93 -26.51 -50.87
C VAL A 44 -11.35 -26.62 -51.43
N GLY A 45 -12.29 -27.03 -50.58
CA GLY A 45 -13.73 -27.03 -50.87
C GLY A 45 -14.42 -26.20 -49.81
N SER A 46 -15.05 -25.10 -50.24
CA SER A 46 -15.83 -24.15 -49.44
C SER A 46 -16.79 -24.88 -48.48
N LYS A 47 -16.35 -25.11 -47.24
CA LYS A 47 -17.15 -25.71 -46.18
C LYS A 47 -17.94 -24.59 -45.53
N ARG A 48 -19.26 -24.59 -45.78
CA ARG A 48 -20.23 -23.80 -45.01
C ARG A 48 -19.94 -23.99 -43.53
N VAL A 49 -19.53 -22.91 -42.87
CA VAL A 49 -19.37 -22.81 -41.43
C VAL A 49 -20.68 -23.28 -40.81
N ARG A 50 -20.67 -24.41 -40.09
CA ARG A 50 -21.84 -24.81 -39.31
C ARG A 50 -22.04 -23.76 -38.22
N PRO A 51 -23.25 -23.21 -38.06
CA PRO A 51 -23.54 -22.26 -36.99
C PRO A 51 -23.19 -22.90 -35.65
N TRP A 52 -22.39 -22.21 -34.84
CA TRP A 52 -21.99 -22.68 -33.51
C TRP A 52 -23.17 -22.79 -32.53
N ASP A 53 -24.34 -22.28 -32.93
CA ASP A 53 -25.55 -22.17 -32.11
C ASP A 53 -26.22 -23.50 -31.74
N SER A 54 -25.77 -24.65 -32.27
CA SER A 54 -26.35 -25.96 -31.94
C SER A 54 -25.47 -26.86 -31.07
N CYS A 55 -24.42 -26.32 -30.45
CA CYS A 55 -23.60 -27.09 -29.52
C CYS A 55 -24.25 -27.01 -28.12
N GLN A 56 -24.68 -28.15 -27.58
CA GLN A 56 -25.18 -28.27 -26.20
C GLN A 56 -24.24 -27.65 -25.15
N ASP A 57 -22.95 -27.57 -25.48
CA ASP A 57 -21.93 -26.91 -24.67
C ASP A 57 -22.19 -25.41 -24.46
N VAL A 58 -22.85 -24.73 -25.41
CA VAL A 58 -23.17 -23.29 -25.29
C VAL A 58 -24.29 -23.07 -24.26
N GLU A 59 -25.30 -23.93 -24.22
CA GLU A 59 -26.37 -23.83 -23.21
C GLU A 59 -25.84 -24.09 -21.80
N LYS A 60 -24.99 -25.12 -21.65
CA LYS A 60 -24.33 -25.40 -20.37
C LYS A 60 -23.43 -24.25 -19.91
N LEU A 61 -22.69 -23.63 -20.83
CA LEU A 61 -21.87 -22.46 -20.51
C LEU A 61 -22.72 -21.25 -20.09
N LYS A 62 -23.90 -21.05 -20.69
CA LYS A 62 -24.84 -20.00 -20.28
C LYS A 62 -25.37 -20.24 -18.87
N GLU A 63 -25.78 -21.47 -18.55
CA GLU A 63 -26.23 -21.85 -17.20
C GLU A 63 -25.13 -21.63 -16.15
N MET A 64 -23.90 -22.06 -16.43
CA MET A 64 -22.76 -21.80 -15.54
C MET A 64 -22.47 -20.31 -15.37
N LEU A 65 -22.65 -19.50 -16.41
CA LEU A 65 -22.44 -18.06 -16.35
C LEU A 65 -23.50 -17.40 -15.46
N GLU A 66 -24.78 -17.75 -15.62
CA GLU A 66 -25.87 -17.27 -14.75
C GLU A 66 -25.66 -17.69 -13.29
N GLU A 67 -25.23 -18.92 -13.02
CA GLU A 67 -24.90 -19.38 -11.67
C GLU A 67 -23.75 -18.55 -11.05
N ARG A 68 -22.68 -18.29 -11.81
CA ARG A 68 -21.56 -17.46 -11.34
C ARG A 68 -21.95 -16.01 -11.11
N GLU A 69 -22.84 -15.45 -11.92
CA GLU A 69 -23.35 -14.09 -11.74
C GLU A 69 -24.16 -13.96 -10.44
N THR A 70 -25.06 -14.92 -10.16
CA THR A 70 -25.82 -14.93 -8.89
C THR A 70 -24.91 -15.12 -7.67
N GLN A 71 -23.86 -15.95 -7.79
CA GLN A 71 -22.85 -16.11 -6.75
C GLN A 71 -22.12 -14.80 -6.47
N ILE A 72 -21.69 -14.09 -7.52
CA ILE A 72 -21.02 -12.78 -7.38
C ILE A 72 -21.95 -11.76 -6.72
N GLU A 73 -23.24 -11.73 -7.08
CA GLU A 73 -24.20 -10.83 -6.47
C GLU A 73 -24.41 -11.13 -4.98
N SER A 74 -24.48 -12.41 -4.60
CA SER A 74 -24.58 -12.84 -3.20
C SER A 74 -23.36 -12.40 -2.37
N LEU A 75 -22.14 -12.54 -2.91
CA LEU A 75 -20.90 -12.12 -2.26
C LEU A 75 -20.81 -10.60 -2.12
N LYS A 76 -21.30 -9.85 -3.11
CA LYS A 76 -21.40 -8.39 -3.01
C LYS A 76 -22.35 -7.96 -1.88
N LYS A 77 -23.52 -8.60 -1.77
CA LYS A 77 -24.48 -8.35 -0.67
C LYS A 77 -23.87 -8.68 0.69
N GLN A 78 -23.20 -9.83 0.82
CA GLN A 78 -22.51 -10.22 2.06
C GLN A 78 -21.40 -9.24 2.45
N ARG A 79 -20.63 -8.74 1.48
CA ARG A 79 -19.59 -7.75 1.73
C ARG A 79 -20.16 -6.45 2.31
N VAL A 80 -21.27 -5.96 1.78
CA VAL A 80 -21.93 -4.73 2.28
C VAL A 80 -22.40 -4.91 3.72
N ILE A 81 -22.95 -6.09 4.05
CA ILE A 81 -23.37 -6.42 5.43
C ILE A 81 -22.15 -6.40 6.36
N ASN A 82 -21.07 -7.10 6.00
CA ASN A 82 -19.86 -7.16 6.80
C ASN A 82 -19.22 -5.77 7.01
N GLU A 83 -19.18 -4.94 5.95
CA GLU A 83 -18.69 -3.56 6.06
C GLU A 83 -19.58 -2.72 6.99
N GLY A 84 -20.90 -2.90 6.93
CA GLY A 84 -21.85 -2.25 7.84
C GLY A 84 -21.66 -2.64 9.31
N ASP A 85 -21.41 -3.91 9.59
CA ASP A 85 -21.18 -4.41 10.95
C ASP A 85 -19.86 -3.88 11.53
N ILE A 86 -18.79 -3.82 10.73
CA ILE A 86 -17.51 -3.23 11.13
C ILE A 86 -17.68 -1.74 11.47
N VAL A 87 -18.45 -1.00 10.66
CA VAL A 87 -18.70 0.43 10.92
C VAL A 87 -19.48 0.61 12.23
N LYS A 88 -20.50 -0.23 12.50
CA LYS A 88 -21.26 -0.21 13.76
C LYS A 88 -20.36 -0.50 14.97
N GLU A 89 -19.49 -1.50 14.88
CA GLU A 89 -18.55 -1.85 15.96
C GLU A 89 -17.56 -0.70 16.25
N LEU A 90 -17.00 -0.08 15.20
CA LEU A 90 -16.11 1.07 15.34
C LEU A 90 -16.83 2.27 15.96
N GLN A 91 -18.08 2.53 15.56
CA GLN A 91 -18.90 3.60 16.12
C GLN A 91 -19.20 3.37 17.61
N GLN A 92 -19.52 2.13 18.01
CA GLN A 92 -19.71 1.77 19.41
C GLN A 92 -18.43 1.95 20.24
N SER A 93 -17.27 1.51 19.71
CA SER A 93 -15.97 1.69 20.38
C SER A 93 -15.61 3.17 20.55
N LEU A 94 -15.97 4.02 19.59
CA LEU A 94 -15.75 5.45 19.66
C LEU A 94 -16.62 6.09 20.76
N GLN A 95 -17.91 5.76 20.82
CA GLN A 95 -18.82 6.23 21.88
C GLN A 95 -18.36 5.78 23.28
N GLU A 96 -17.87 4.55 23.43
CA GLU A 96 -17.33 4.06 24.70
C GLU A 96 -16.11 4.87 25.15
N LYS A 97 -15.19 5.17 24.22
CA LYS A 97 -14.00 5.97 24.50
C LYS A 97 -14.35 7.42 24.86
N GLU A 98 -15.32 8.02 24.18
CA GLU A 98 -15.84 9.35 24.52
C GLU A 98 -16.42 9.36 25.94
N GLY A 99 -17.19 8.34 26.32
CA GLY A 99 -17.70 8.18 27.68
C GLY A 99 -16.58 8.10 28.73
N ARG A 100 -15.53 7.29 28.48
CA ARG A 100 -14.37 7.20 29.37
C ARG A 100 -13.60 8.51 29.50
N ILE A 101 -13.46 9.27 28.40
CA ILE A 101 -12.81 10.59 28.43
C ILE A 101 -13.62 11.56 29.29
N GLN A 102 -14.95 11.59 29.14
CA GLN A 102 -15.81 12.44 29.99
C GLN A 102 -15.73 12.06 31.47
N GLU A 103 -15.70 10.76 31.79
CA GLU A 103 -15.53 10.28 33.16
C GLU A 103 -14.19 10.74 33.77
N LEU A 104 -13.09 10.62 33.01
CA LEU A 104 -11.77 11.08 33.45
C LEU A 104 -11.71 12.60 33.66
N LEU A 105 -12.38 13.39 32.81
CA LEU A 105 -12.48 14.84 33.00
C LEU A 105 -13.24 15.19 34.29
N CYS A 106 -14.36 14.51 34.57
CA CYS A 106 -15.11 14.67 35.82
C CYS A 106 -14.26 14.29 37.06
N GLN A 107 -13.46 13.23 36.98
CA GLN A 107 -12.56 12.83 38.06
C GLN A 107 -11.44 13.87 38.28
N ALA A 108 -10.88 14.41 37.20
CA ALA A 108 -9.83 15.44 37.27
C ALA A 108 -10.35 16.73 37.96
N ASP A 109 -11.55 17.19 37.60
CA ASP A 109 -12.16 18.39 38.20
C ASP A 109 -12.42 18.22 39.70
N ASN A 110 -12.88 17.03 40.13
CA ASN A 110 -13.08 16.72 41.55
C ASN A 110 -11.76 16.67 42.33
N SER A 111 -10.69 16.12 41.74
CA SER A 111 -9.37 16.02 42.38
C SER A 111 -8.67 17.38 42.52
N ASN A 112 -8.83 18.25 41.52
CA ASN A 112 -8.29 19.60 41.55
C ASN A 112 -9.03 20.49 42.57
N ALA A 113 -10.36 20.34 42.67
CA ALA A 113 -11.15 21.02 43.70
C ALA A 113 -10.72 20.60 45.12
N ALA A 114 -10.52 19.30 45.38
CA ALA A 114 -10.06 18.81 46.67
C ALA A 114 -8.65 19.30 47.04
N SER A 115 -7.73 19.35 46.06
CA SER A 115 -6.35 19.84 46.29
C SER A 115 -6.29 21.35 46.54
N ALA A 116 -7.13 22.13 45.85
CA ALA A 116 -7.21 23.57 46.04
C ALA A 116 -7.80 23.95 47.42
N PHE A 117 -8.78 23.19 47.91
CA PHE A 117 -9.37 23.43 49.24
C PHE A 117 -8.43 23.05 50.40
N GLY A 118 -7.65 21.98 50.28
CA GLY A 118 -6.68 21.60 51.32
C GLY A 118 -5.58 22.64 51.52
N LYS A 119 -5.02 23.19 50.42
CA LYS A 119 -3.97 24.22 50.50
C LYS A 119 -4.45 25.56 51.03
N LEU A 120 -5.74 25.88 50.89
CA LEU A 120 -6.31 27.12 51.43
C LEU A 120 -6.52 27.07 52.95
N PHE A 121 -6.76 25.89 53.52
CA PHE A 121 -6.97 25.73 54.95
C PHE A 121 -5.66 25.70 55.76
N ASP A 122 -4.60 25.08 55.23
CA ASP A 122 -3.29 25.05 55.90
C ASP A 122 -2.58 26.42 55.92
N ALA A 123 -2.84 27.29 54.94
CA ALA A 123 -2.25 28.63 54.87
C ALA A 123 -2.87 29.63 55.87
N ASN A 124 -4.06 29.34 56.42
CA ASN A 124 -4.78 30.24 57.32
C ASN A 124 -4.70 29.85 58.80
N ALA A 125 -4.08 28.72 59.14
CA ALA A 125 -3.92 28.27 60.53
C ALA A 125 -2.71 28.89 61.26
N SER A 126 -1.84 29.66 60.59
CA SER A 126 -0.60 30.19 61.19
C SER A 126 -0.57 31.69 61.49
N LYS A 127 -1.68 32.44 61.36
CA LYS A 127 -1.70 33.87 61.71
C LYS A 127 -2.83 34.19 62.69
N SER A 128 -2.45 34.22 63.95
CA SER A 128 -3.15 34.95 65.02
C SER A 128 -3.38 36.42 64.61
N ALA A 129 -4.65 36.82 64.66
CA ALA A 129 -5.30 38.11 64.95
C ALA A 129 -4.44 39.40 65.07
N PRO A 130 -4.96 40.60 64.70
CA PRO A 130 -6.18 41.12 65.32
C PRO A 130 -7.26 41.74 64.40
N GLU A 131 -8.45 41.74 64.97
CA GLU A 131 -9.68 42.50 64.71
C GLU A 131 -9.65 43.59 63.63
N THR A 132 -10.47 43.38 62.60
CA THR A 132 -11.27 44.46 62.02
C THR A 132 -12.64 43.93 61.64
N VAL A 133 -13.66 44.43 62.34
CA VAL A 133 -15.07 44.32 62.03
C VAL A 133 -15.35 45.13 60.77
N LEU A 134 -15.58 44.48 59.63
CA LEU A 134 -16.29 45.10 58.52
C LEU A 134 -17.26 44.09 57.87
N ARG A 135 -18.52 44.50 57.91
CA ARG A 135 -19.65 43.95 57.17
C ARG A 135 -19.30 43.68 55.71
N MET A 136 -19.60 42.48 55.23
CA MET A 136 -20.07 42.29 53.87
C MET A 136 -21.19 41.24 53.89
N ASP A 137 -22.41 41.77 53.95
CA ASP A 137 -23.56 41.16 53.30
C ASP A 137 -23.30 41.10 51.78
N ASP A 138 -23.97 40.16 51.11
CA ASP A 138 -23.97 39.92 49.65
C ASP A 138 -22.75 39.21 49.06
N VAL A 139 -22.89 37.90 48.83
CA VAL A 139 -22.98 37.26 47.50
C VAL A 139 -23.09 35.74 47.75
N ARG A 140 -24.30 35.28 48.09
CA ARG A 140 -24.65 33.85 48.07
C ARG A 140 -25.82 33.66 47.12
N LYS A 141 -25.55 33.83 45.83
CA LYS A 141 -26.48 33.42 44.75
C LYS A 141 -25.76 32.47 43.80
N GLY A 142 -26.18 31.21 43.88
CA GLY A 142 -26.46 30.36 42.73
C GLY A 142 -25.27 29.97 41.84
N ARG A 143 -24.67 28.82 42.14
CA ARG A 143 -24.29 27.86 41.09
C ARG A 143 -24.92 26.52 41.40
N GLN A 144 -26.21 26.41 41.08
CA GLN A 144 -26.83 25.10 40.88
C GLN A 144 -26.19 24.49 39.65
N CYS A 145 -25.46 23.40 39.83
CA CYS A 145 -25.07 22.52 38.73
C CYS A 145 -26.36 21.84 38.25
N THR A 146 -26.93 22.35 37.16
CA THR A 146 -28.04 21.71 36.48
C THR A 146 -27.54 20.39 35.88
N SER A 147 -28.15 19.29 36.32
CA SER A 147 -27.98 17.96 35.75
C SER A 147 -28.20 18.03 34.24
N MET A 148 -27.25 17.52 33.47
CA MET A 148 -27.46 17.34 32.03
C MET A 148 -28.55 16.29 31.83
N GLU A 149 -29.69 16.75 31.32
CA GLU A 149 -30.75 15.92 30.76
C GLU A 149 -30.20 15.04 29.64
N LYS A 150 -30.49 13.76 29.79
CA LYS A 150 -30.19 12.67 28.86
C LYS A 150 -30.97 12.93 27.57
N SER A 151 -30.33 13.56 26.59
CA SER A 151 -30.91 13.77 25.26
C SER A 151 -31.01 12.44 24.53
N LYS A 152 -32.24 11.90 24.50
CA LYS A 152 -32.66 10.73 23.76
C LYS A 152 -32.69 11.07 22.27
N LEU A 153 -31.60 10.81 21.56
CA LEU A 153 -31.55 10.89 20.10
C LEU A 153 -32.41 9.76 19.52
N VAL A 154 -33.56 10.14 19.01
CA VAL A 154 -34.44 9.33 18.17
C VAL A 154 -33.75 9.17 16.82
N ALA A 155 -33.39 7.94 16.47
CA ALA A 155 -32.98 7.60 15.10
C ALA A 155 -34.22 7.62 14.22
N SER A 156 -34.23 8.50 13.22
CA SER A 156 -35.20 8.49 12.14
C SER A 156 -34.68 7.57 11.05
N ASP A 157 -35.27 6.37 10.95
CA ASP A 157 -35.21 5.54 9.75
C ASP A 157 -35.84 6.32 8.59
N SER A 158 -35.03 6.53 7.55
CA SER A 158 -35.47 7.09 6.27
C SER A 158 -35.17 6.04 5.22
N GLU A 159 -36.17 5.22 4.90
CA GLU A 159 -36.17 4.33 3.76
C GLU A 159 -36.44 5.19 2.52
N GLU A 160 -35.40 5.50 1.75
CA GLU A 160 -35.54 6.13 0.44
C GLU A 160 -35.35 5.07 -0.63
N GLU A 161 -36.47 4.53 -1.11
CA GLU A 161 -36.52 3.79 -2.36
C GLU A 161 -36.20 4.72 -3.52
N VAL A 162 -35.13 4.42 -4.25
CA VAL A 162 -34.85 5.04 -5.55
C VAL A 162 -35.05 3.99 -6.63
N ASP A 163 -36.28 3.90 -7.10
CA ASP A 163 -36.64 3.35 -8.40
C ASP A 163 -36.12 4.30 -9.49
N GLY A 164 -35.42 3.75 -10.48
CA GLY A 164 -34.55 4.51 -11.37
C GLY A 164 -34.26 3.81 -12.69
N SER A 165 -35.32 3.34 -13.35
CA SER A 165 -35.30 2.93 -14.76
C SER A 165 -34.84 4.06 -15.70
N LYS A 166 -33.92 3.75 -16.64
CA LYS A 166 -33.62 4.37 -17.97
C LYS A 166 -32.15 4.05 -18.30
N GLY A 167 -31.78 3.23 -19.28
CA GLY A 167 -32.28 3.14 -20.65
C GLY A 167 -31.63 4.23 -21.49
N LEU A 168 -30.44 3.99 -22.08
CA LEU A 168 -29.94 4.73 -23.25
C LEU A 168 -28.87 3.93 -24.00
N ALA A 169 -29.07 3.87 -25.31
CA ALA A 169 -28.27 3.25 -26.34
C ALA A 169 -26.87 3.87 -26.49
N SER A 170 -25.93 3.09 -27.03
CA SER A 170 -24.73 3.58 -27.74
C SER A 170 -24.30 2.44 -28.66
N ASP A 171 -24.73 2.46 -29.92
CA ASP A 171 -24.08 3.16 -31.04
C ASP A 171 -22.87 2.35 -31.54
N SER A 172 -23.19 1.46 -32.48
CA SER A 172 -22.27 0.68 -33.30
C SER A 172 -21.57 1.62 -34.27
N THR A 173 -20.28 1.87 -34.05
CA THR A 173 -19.41 2.46 -35.06
C THR A 173 -18.58 1.35 -35.68
N ASP A 174 -18.86 1.12 -36.95
CA ASP A 174 -18.03 0.40 -37.91
C ASP A 174 -16.67 1.11 -38.00
N ASP A 175 -15.58 0.43 -37.63
CA ASP A 175 -14.22 0.89 -37.94
C ASP A 175 -13.57 -0.10 -38.91
N GLU A 176 -13.17 0.47 -40.03
CA GLU A 176 -12.74 -0.20 -41.24
C GLU A 176 -11.33 -0.77 -41.10
N GLY A 177 -11.17 -2.00 -41.60
CA GLY A 177 -10.05 -2.39 -42.45
C GLY A 177 -8.63 -2.07 -41.97
N PHE A 178 -8.07 -2.91 -41.10
CA PHE A 178 -6.62 -3.06 -40.99
C PHE A 178 -6.17 -4.29 -41.78
N THR A 179 -5.49 -4.06 -42.90
CA THR A 179 -4.76 -5.08 -43.66
C THR A 179 -3.41 -5.35 -43.01
N PRO A 180 -3.00 -6.60 -42.76
CA PRO A 180 -1.62 -6.89 -42.40
C PRO A 180 -0.76 -6.90 -43.67
N GLY A 181 0.10 -5.91 -43.80
CA GLY A 181 1.20 -5.92 -44.76
C GLY A 181 2.22 -6.98 -44.37
N ASN A 182 2.31 -8.03 -45.20
CA ASN A 182 3.46 -8.92 -45.25
C ASN A 182 4.73 -8.10 -45.49
N THR A 183 5.67 -8.16 -44.57
CA THR A 183 7.07 -7.85 -44.85
C THR A 183 7.85 -9.13 -44.71
N ASP A 184 8.04 -9.79 -45.85
CA ASP A 184 9.11 -10.74 -46.08
C ASP A 184 10.44 -9.98 -45.88
N ALA A 185 11.14 -10.28 -44.77
CA ALA A 185 12.47 -9.75 -44.52
C ALA A 185 13.42 -10.93 -44.36
N ALA A 186 14.15 -11.15 -45.45
CA ALA A 186 15.50 -11.67 -45.59
C ALA A 186 16.07 -12.50 -44.41
N ALA A 187 16.30 -13.78 -44.73
CA ALA A 187 17.48 -14.48 -44.26
C ALA A 187 18.70 -13.94 -45.00
N ASP A 188 19.70 -13.48 -44.25
CA ASP A 188 21.13 -13.32 -44.58
C ASP A 188 21.79 -13.27 -43.18
N ASP A 189 22.47 -14.33 -42.71
CA ASP A 189 23.87 -14.69 -42.93
C ASP A 189 24.88 -13.68 -42.33
N ASP A 190 26.02 -14.24 -41.88
CA ASP A 190 27.23 -13.65 -41.27
C ASP A 190 27.22 -13.67 -39.72
N ASP A 191 27.80 -14.68 -39.05
CA ASP A 191 29.24 -15.05 -38.95
C ASP A 191 30.14 -13.88 -38.52
N ASP A 192 31.12 -14.21 -37.67
CA ASP A 192 32.25 -13.38 -37.21
C ASP A 192 31.91 -12.31 -36.14
N ASP A 193 32.65 -12.07 -35.07
CA ASP A 193 34.01 -12.44 -34.71
C ASP A 193 34.20 -12.21 -33.20
N ASP A 194 35.25 -12.86 -32.69
CA ASP A 194 35.92 -12.56 -31.44
C ASP A 194 36.09 -11.05 -31.17
N ASP A 195 35.86 -10.63 -29.92
CA ASP A 195 36.67 -9.52 -29.38
C ASP A 195 36.74 -9.62 -27.85
N ASP A 196 37.83 -10.25 -27.44
CA ASP A 196 38.55 -9.97 -26.22
C ASP A 196 38.64 -8.45 -26.02
N ASN A 197 37.94 -7.92 -25.03
CA ASN A 197 38.27 -6.59 -24.51
C ASN A 197 38.69 -6.74 -23.05
N GLU A 198 40.00 -6.96 -22.92
CA GLU A 198 40.79 -6.81 -21.72
C GLU A 198 40.58 -5.39 -21.14
N ASP A 199 40.58 -5.34 -19.81
CA ASP A 199 41.20 -4.29 -18.99
C ASP A 199 41.05 -2.83 -19.45
N ASP A 200 40.04 -2.14 -18.93
CA ASP A 200 40.12 -0.70 -18.69
C ASP A 200 40.02 -0.43 -17.19
N ASP A 201 41.21 -0.25 -16.64
CA ASP A 201 41.52 0.31 -15.33
C ASP A 201 41.21 1.84 -15.31
N ASP A 202 41.37 2.42 -14.13
CA ASP A 202 41.58 3.86 -13.87
C ASP A 202 40.34 4.76 -13.75
N GLU A 203 39.97 5.19 -12.54
CA GLU A 203 40.58 6.34 -11.82
C GLU A 203 40.14 7.72 -12.37
N TYR A 204 38.94 8.19 -11.99
CA TYR A 204 38.60 9.61 -11.74
C TYR A 204 37.09 9.65 -11.38
N ILE A 205 36.61 10.26 -10.30
CA ILE A 205 36.53 11.70 -10.09
C ILE A 205 36.50 11.98 -8.58
N ALA A 206 37.47 12.79 -8.17
CA ALA A 206 37.49 13.49 -6.90
C ALA A 206 36.40 14.57 -6.82
N ALA A 207 35.84 14.70 -5.61
CA ALA A 207 35.36 15.92 -4.97
C ALA A 207 34.83 17.07 -5.87
N ARG A 208 33.50 17.21 -5.94
CA ARG A 208 32.86 18.49 -6.22
C ARG A 208 31.91 18.88 -5.11
N SER A 209 32.51 19.37 -4.02
CA SER A 209 31.82 20.19 -3.02
C SER A 209 31.58 21.58 -3.62
N THR A 210 30.37 21.85 -4.10
CA THR A 210 29.93 23.22 -4.37
C THR A 210 28.91 23.64 -3.33
N ALA A 211 29.34 24.58 -2.50
CA ALA A 211 28.54 25.34 -1.57
C ALA A 211 27.30 25.91 -2.24
N VAL A 212 26.13 25.70 -1.64
CA VAL A 212 24.90 26.43 -1.96
C VAL A 212 24.50 27.26 -0.75
N ALA A 213 24.45 28.55 -1.03
CA ALA A 213 24.15 29.69 -0.18
C ALA A 213 23.03 29.49 0.86
N SER A 214 23.34 29.96 2.07
CA SER A 214 22.41 30.31 3.12
C SER A 214 21.38 31.34 2.64
N ARG A 215 20.11 30.95 2.59
CA ARG A 215 18.97 31.88 2.54
C ARG A 215 18.26 31.89 3.90
N GLY A 216 18.46 32.98 4.61
CA GLY A 216 17.81 33.27 5.89
C GLY A 216 16.29 33.27 5.75
N SER A 217 15.65 32.40 6.54
CA SER A 217 14.20 32.37 6.70
C SER A 217 13.86 32.75 8.14
N LYS A 218 13.07 33.81 8.25
CA LYS A 218 12.62 34.46 9.49
C LYS A 218 12.03 33.47 10.49
N ALA A 219 12.53 33.54 11.72
CA ALA A 219 12.00 32.83 12.88
C ALA A 219 10.55 33.26 13.18
N LYS A 220 9.61 32.32 13.05
CA LYS A 220 8.29 32.42 13.68
C LYS A 220 8.41 31.85 15.10
N LYS A 221 8.04 32.66 16.09
CA LYS A 221 7.90 32.31 17.51
C LYS A 221 7.03 31.05 17.64
N ALA A 222 7.61 29.96 18.13
CA ALA A 222 6.89 28.74 18.46
C ALA A 222 6.18 28.91 19.81
N HIS A 223 4.89 28.58 19.84
CA HIS A 223 4.14 28.36 21.08
C HIS A 223 4.53 26.98 21.65
N PRO A 224 4.79 26.87 22.97
CA PRO A 224 5.11 25.59 23.59
C PRO A 224 3.82 24.77 23.80
N ASN A 225 3.36 24.07 22.77
CA ASN A 225 2.39 23.00 22.94
C ASN A 225 3.15 21.69 23.19
N GLY A 226 3.27 21.34 24.47
CA GLY A 226 3.81 20.07 24.96
C GLY A 226 2.85 18.91 24.67
N HIS A 227 2.63 18.59 23.40
CA HIS A 227 2.01 17.34 23.01
C HIS A 227 3.11 16.28 23.01
N VAL A 228 3.14 15.46 24.07
CA VAL A 228 3.95 14.24 24.12
C VAL A 228 3.40 13.32 23.03
N PRO A 229 4.14 13.05 21.94
CA PRO A 229 3.64 12.14 20.94
C PRO A 229 3.62 10.74 21.55
N ASP A 230 2.46 10.08 21.51
CA ASP A 230 2.35 8.65 21.80
C ASP A 230 3.30 7.87 20.87
N THR A 231 4.49 7.56 21.36
CA THR A 231 5.66 7.12 20.59
C THR A 231 5.50 5.75 19.93
N LYS A 232 4.46 4.98 20.30
CA LYS A 232 4.28 3.61 19.80
C LYS A 232 3.49 3.53 18.50
N LYS A 233 2.59 4.48 18.21
CA LYS A 233 1.78 4.45 16.97
C LYS A 233 2.49 5.08 15.77
N SER A 234 3.47 5.96 15.99
CA SER A 234 4.24 6.59 14.90
C SER A 234 5.33 5.68 14.32
N PHE A 235 5.79 4.70 15.10
CA PHE A 235 6.90 3.83 14.71
C PHE A 235 6.53 2.88 13.55
N THR A 236 5.36 2.23 13.61
CA THR A 236 4.91 1.29 12.57
C THR A 236 4.61 1.97 11.23
N GLY A 237 4.02 3.17 11.25
CA GLY A 237 3.78 3.96 10.04
C GLY A 237 5.08 4.32 9.32
N ASN A 238 6.13 4.67 10.06
CA ASN A 238 7.44 4.97 9.50
C ASN A 238 8.09 3.76 8.83
N VAL A 239 7.92 2.57 9.40
CA VAL A 239 8.47 1.31 8.84
C VAL A 239 7.84 0.97 7.49
N LEU A 240 6.52 1.10 7.36
CA LEU A 240 5.83 0.85 6.08
C LEU A 240 6.28 1.83 5.00
N ASN A 241 6.42 3.11 5.34
CA ASN A 241 6.93 4.12 4.42
C ASN A 241 8.38 3.83 3.99
N LEU A 242 9.22 3.34 4.91
CA LEU A 242 10.59 2.90 4.62
C LEU A 242 10.62 1.72 3.65
N ARG A 243 9.80 0.69 3.88
CA ARG A 243 9.68 -0.46 2.96
C ARG A 243 9.23 -0.01 1.56
N ALA A 244 8.20 0.82 1.48
CA ALA A 244 7.74 1.39 0.21
C ALA A 244 8.83 2.22 -0.48
N SER A 245 9.64 2.97 0.27
CA SER A 245 10.75 3.75 -0.28
C SER A 245 11.86 2.87 -0.85
N ILE A 246 12.27 1.82 -0.12
CA ILE A 246 13.26 0.84 -0.60
C ILE A 246 12.75 0.19 -1.88
N GLN A 247 11.47 -0.23 -1.88
CA GLN A 247 10.84 -0.86 -3.02
C GLN A 247 10.88 0.05 -4.25
N LYS A 248 10.46 1.31 -4.10
CA LYS A 248 10.47 2.30 -5.18
C LYS A 248 11.88 2.55 -5.72
N GLN A 249 12.88 2.62 -4.84
CA GLN A 249 14.27 2.82 -5.24
C GLN A 249 14.78 1.65 -6.09
N ILE A 250 14.52 0.41 -5.67
CA ILE A 250 14.90 -0.79 -6.44
C ILE A 250 14.20 -0.81 -7.81
N LEU A 251 12.88 -0.64 -7.86
CA LEU A 251 12.11 -0.63 -9.11
C LEU A 251 12.53 0.49 -10.08
N SER A 252 12.97 1.64 -9.55
CA SER A 252 13.48 2.73 -10.36
C SER A 252 14.82 2.41 -11.04
N GLN A 253 15.65 1.58 -10.40
CA GLN A 253 16.95 1.16 -10.94
C GLN A 253 16.85 -0.04 -11.87
N MET A 254 15.75 -0.79 -11.85
CA MET A 254 15.45 -1.82 -12.83
C MET A 254 15.15 -1.15 -14.17
N VAL A 255 16.20 -0.94 -14.96
CA VAL A 255 16.12 -0.34 -16.30
C VAL A 255 16.61 -1.37 -17.31
N TYR A 256 15.89 -1.47 -18.42
CA TYR A 256 16.33 -2.31 -19.53
C TYR A 256 17.64 -1.76 -20.09
N ARG A 257 18.63 -2.64 -20.24
CA ARG A 257 19.87 -2.34 -20.95
C ARG A 257 19.91 -3.24 -22.19
N PRO A 258 20.22 -2.72 -23.39
CA PRO A 258 20.22 -3.52 -24.62
C PRO A 258 21.06 -4.81 -24.55
N GLY A 259 22.21 -4.76 -23.87
CA GLY A 259 23.07 -5.94 -23.62
C GLY A 259 22.56 -6.92 -22.56
N LEU A 260 21.37 -6.70 -21.99
CA LEU A 260 20.82 -7.51 -20.90
C LEU A 260 19.98 -8.70 -21.37
N LYS A 261 19.88 -8.99 -22.67
CA LYS A 261 19.02 -10.07 -23.19
C LYS A 261 19.26 -11.43 -22.50
N TYR A 262 20.50 -11.70 -22.09
CA TYR A 262 20.89 -12.86 -21.29
C TYR A 262 21.70 -12.47 -20.03
N GLY A 263 21.82 -11.17 -19.77
CA GLY A 263 22.70 -10.61 -18.74
C GLY A 263 22.02 -10.49 -17.39
N LYS A 264 22.83 -10.55 -16.33
CA LYS A 264 22.42 -10.19 -14.97
C LYS A 264 22.77 -8.73 -14.72
N SER A 265 21.82 -7.92 -14.25
CA SER A 265 22.09 -6.56 -13.78
C SER A 265 21.89 -6.43 -12.28
N LYS A 266 22.70 -5.59 -11.65
CA LYS A 266 22.65 -5.32 -10.21
C LYS A 266 21.84 -4.07 -9.93
N VAL A 267 21.03 -4.12 -8.88
CA VAL A 267 20.34 -2.97 -8.27
C VAL A 267 20.82 -2.80 -6.84
N ALA A 268 20.92 -1.56 -6.38
CA ALA A 268 21.34 -1.24 -5.02
C ALA A 268 20.55 -0.06 -4.45
N ALA A 269 19.85 -0.28 -3.35
CA ALA A 269 19.22 0.78 -2.57
C ALA A 269 20.00 0.99 -1.27
N GLU A 270 20.14 2.24 -0.85
CA GLU A 270 20.86 2.60 0.38
C GLU A 270 19.98 3.53 1.21
N VAL A 271 19.84 3.19 2.48
CA VAL A 271 19.05 3.94 3.45
C VAL A 271 19.94 4.30 4.64
N PRO A 272 20.29 5.59 4.81
CA PRO A 272 21.11 6.04 5.93
C PRO A 272 20.28 6.28 7.20
N ASN A 273 20.98 6.43 8.33
CA ASN A 273 20.44 6.87 9.63
C ASN A 273 19.38 5.93 10.24
N LEU A 274 19.56 4.62 10.11
CA LEU A 274 18.69 3.62 10.72
C LEU A 274 19.25 3.09 12.04
N SER A 275 18.38 2.93 13.04
CA SER A 275 18.71 2.23 14.29
C SER A 275 18.51 0.71 14.16
N GLU A 276 19.17 -0.07 15.02
CA GLU A 276 19.02 -1.54 15.02
C GLU A 276 17.57 -1.98 15.27
N GLU A 277 16.84 -1.24 16.11
CA GLU A 277 15.40 -1.46 16.36
C GLU A 277 14.56 -1.25 15.10
N GLN A 278 14.87 -0.22 14.31
CA GLN A 278 14.19 0.02 13.03
C GLN A 278 14.52 -1.06 12.01
N ILE A 279 15.76 -1.56 11.97
CA ILE A 279 16.13 -2.68 11.09
C ILE A 279 15.35 -3.94 11.47
N LYS A 280 15.25 -4.25 12.77
CA LYS A 280 14.46 -5.37 13.27
C LYS A 280 12.98 -5.22 12.89
N ALA A 281 12.43 -4.01 12.97
CA ALA A 281 11.05 -3.75 12.53
C ALA A 281 10.87 -3.83 11.00
N ILE A 282 11.86 -3.36 10.21
CA ILE A 282 11.85 -3.44 8.75
C ILE A 282 11.92 -4.89 8.29
N LEU A 283 12.81 -5.69 8.85
CA LEU A 283 12.99 -7.10 8.47
C LEU A 283 11.93 -8.03 9.08
N GLY A 284 11.39 -7.68 10.25
CA GLY A 284 10.56 -8.58 11.04
C GLY A 284 11.41 -9.53 11.89
N ASP A 285 10.81 -10.06 12.96
CA ASP A 285 11.53 -10.86 13.94
C ASP A 285 12.09 -12.16 13.35
N GLU A 286 11.32 -12.81 12.46
CA GLU A 286 11.69 -14.09 11.84
C GLU A 286 12.92 -13.95 10.92
N LEU A 287 12.92 -12.94 10.05
CA LEU A 287 14.03 -12.71 9.13
C LEU A 287 15.24 -12.12 9.83
N PHE A 288 15.02 -11.30 10.85
CA PHE A 288 16.10 -10.80 11.69
C PHE A 288 16.80 -11.94 12.44
N ALA A 289 16.07 -12.97 12.89
CA ALA A 289 16.66 -14.15 13.50
C ALA A 289 17.51 -14.99 12.52
N LYS A 290 17.16 -15.01 11.23
CA LYS A 290 17.96 -15.64 10.16
C LYS A 290 19.21 -14.83 9.79
N ALA A 291 19.30 -13.56 10.19
CA ALA A 291 20.40 -12.69 9.80
C ALA A 291 21.72 -13.09 10.48
N SER A 292 22.81 -13.06 9.73
CA SER A 292 24.16 -13.26 10.27
C SER A 292 24.63 -11.98 10.96
N CYS A 293 24.66 -12.02 12.29
CA CYS A 293 25.15 -10.92 13.13
C CYS A 293 26.67 -11.02 13.33
N ARG A 294 27.45 -10.45 12.41
CA ARG A 294 28.92 -10.36 12.54
C ARG A 294 29.31 -9.01 13.14
N GLY A 295 29.30 -8.89 14.47
CA GLY A 295 29.84 -7.74 15.22
C GLY A 295 29.31 -6.38 14.75
N LYS A 296 29.99 -5.76 13.78
CA LYS A 296 29.66 -4.45 13.19
C LYS A 296 28.66 -4.52 12.03
N LEU A 297 28.36 -5.71 11.51
CA LEU A 297 27.62 -5.91 10.28
C LEU A 297 26.53 -6.98 10.47
N ILE A 298 25.30 -6.64 10.10
CA ILE A 298 24.18 -7.58 10.02
C ILE A 298 23.94 -7.86 8.54
N GLN A 299 24.05 -9.12 8.12
CA GLN A 299 23.76 -9.53 6.74
C GLN A 299 22.62 -10.54 6.70
N LEU A 300 21.69 -10.34 5.76
CA LEU A 300 20.60 -11.27 5.48
C LEU A 300 20.46 -11.44 3.98
N LYS A 301 20.31 -12.68 3.50
CA LYS A 301 19.88 -12.97 2.13
C LYS A 301 18.44 -13.47 2.21
N ALA A 302 17.49 -12.69 1.69
CA ALA A 302 16.07 -13.03 1.65
C ALA A 302 15.75 -13.75 0.33
N SER A 303 15.02 -14.87 0.41
CA SER A 303 14.44 -15.55 -0.75
C SER A 303 13.23 -14.78 -1.31
N ASP A 304 12.69 -15.23 -2.44
CA ASP A 304 11.50 -14.60 -3.04
C ASP A 304 10.26 -14.69 -2.12
N ASP A 305 10.08 -15.80 -1.40
CA ASP A 305 9.01 -15.95 -0.40
C ASP A 305 9.15 -14.97 0.77
N ASP A 306 10.39 -14.78 1.25
CA ASP A 306 10.70 -13.82 2.31
C ASP A 306 10.41 -12.38 1.82
N ILE A 307 10.70 -12.09 0.55
CA ILE A 307 10.45 -10.79 -0.09
C ILE A 307 8.95 -10.53 -0.21
N ASP A 308 8.17 -11.50 -0.67
CA ASP A 308 6.72 -11.40 -0.76
C ASP A 308 6.09 -11.18 0.62
N THR A 309 6.64 -11.82 1.66
CA THR A 309 6.20 -11.60 3.04
C THR A 309 6.55 -10.18 3.55
N LEU A 310 7.74 -9.67 3.20
CA LEU A 310 8.24 -8.37 3.64
C LEU A 310 7.51 -7.19 3.00
N PHE A 311 7.40 -7.21 1.68
CA PHE A 311 6.91 -6.08 0.88
C PHE A 311 5.46 -6.28 0.42
N LYS A 312 4.90 -7.49 0.54
CA LYS A 312 3.57 -7.85 0.02
C LYS A 312 3.43 -7.57 -1.49
N CYS A 313 4.55 -7.64 -2.21
CA CYS A 313 4.62 -7.37 -3.63
C CYS A 313 5.83 -8.06 -4.26
N SER A 314 5.70 -8.39 -5.55
CA SER A 314 6.82 -8.88 -6.35
C SER A 314 7.61 -7.74 -6.97
N PHE A 315 8.93 -7.91 -7.07
CA PHE A 315 9.82 -6.98 -7.76
C PHE A 315 9.88 -7.31 -9.24
N THR A 316 8.78 -6.98 -9.94
CA THR A 316 8.66 -7.17 -11.38
C THR A 316 8.39 -5.85 -12.07
N LYS A 317 8.94 -5.66 -13.27
CA LYS A 317 8.71 -4.47 -14.08
C LYS A 317 8.50 -4.86 -15.54
N GLY A 318 7.28 -4.65 -16.02
CA GLY A 318 6.93 -4.90 -17.42
C GLY A 318 7.61 -3.91 -18.36
N LEU A 319 8.03 -4.42 -19.52
CA LEU A 319 8.59 -3.65 -20.63
C LEU A 319 7.55 -3.56 -21.76
N ARG A 320 7.71 -2.57 -22.65
CA ARG A 320 6.71 -2.28 -23.71
C ARG A 320 6.47 -3.43 -24.69
N TYR A 321 7.42 -4.36 -24.81
CA TYR A 321 7.38 -5.47 -25.76
C TYR A 321 7.01 -6.82 -25.10
N GLY A 322 6.34 -6.79 -23.94
CA GLY A 322 5.85 -7.98 -23.26
C GLY A 322 6.86 -8.65 -22.31
N ALA A 323 8.16 -8.35 -22.42
CA ALA A 323 9.14 -8.86 -21.48
C ALA A 323 9.02 -8.24 -20.08
N ILE A 324 9.56 -8.93 -19.08
CA ILE A 324 9.50 -8.53 -17.67
C ILE A 324 10.93 -8.52 -17.11
N LEU A 325 11.29 -7.47 -16.39
CA LEU A 325 12.47 -7.47 -15.52
C LEU A 325 12.07 -8.05 -14.17
N ALA A 326 12.71 -9.13 -13.73
CA ALA A 326 12.42 -9.81 -12.48
C ALA A 326 13.71 -10.07 -11.68
N LEU A 327 13.62 -10.06 -10.35
CA LEU A 327 14.72 -10.51 -9.49
C LEU A 327 14.95 -12.01 -9.68
N CYS A 328 16.20 -12.47 -9.61
CA CYS A 328 16.55 -13.90 -9.78
C CYS A 328 17.15 -14.55 -8.55
N ASP A 329 17.84 -13.77 -7.71
CA ASP A 329 18.62 -14.29 -6.57
C ASP A 329 18.13 -13.70 -5.23
N GLY A 330 16.89 -13.19 -5.21
CA GLY A 330 16.29 -12.47 -4.09
C GLY A 330 16.99 -11.13 -3.79
N LEU A 331 16.98 -10.74 -2.51
CA LEU A 331 17.56 -9.49 -2.01
C LEU A 331 18.54 -9.76 -0.87
N LYS A 332 19.70 -9.12 -0.93
CA LYS A 332 20.71 -9.13 0.12
C LYS A 332 20.68 -7.80 0.88
N PHE A 333 20.37 -7.88 2.16
CA PHE A 333 20.41 -6.79 3.12
C PHE A 333 21.73 -6.81 3.88
N ALA A 334 22.42 -5.68 3.92
CA ALA A 334 23.65 -5.48 4.68
C ALA A 334 23.54 -4.19 5.48
N PHE A 335 23.42 -4.31 6.81
CA PHE A 335 23.33 -3.17 7.72
C PHE A 335 24.62 -3.01 8.51
N THR A 336 25.23 -1.82 8.42
CA THR A 336 26.47 -1.50 9.14
C THR A 336 26.14 -0.71 10.40
N LYS A 337 26.36 -1.31 11.58
CA LYS A 337 26.04 -0.70 12.88
C LYS A 337 26.79 0.61 13.14
N ALA A 338 28.02 0.72 12.61
CA ALA A 338 28.88 1.89 12.81
C ALA A 338 28.38 3.13 12.07
N THR A 339 27.81 2.96 10.87
CA THR A 339 27.33 4.06 10.02
C THR A 339 25.82 4.24 10.07
N GLY A 340 25.09 3.24 10.58
CA GLY A 340 23.62 3.23 10.54
C GLY A 340 23.06 3.14 9.13
N VAL A 341 23.83 2.59 8.16
CA VAL A 341 23.41 2.48 6.76
C VAL A 341 22.96 1.05 6.46
N LEU A 342 21.74 0.93 5.94
CA LEU A 342 21.22 -0.30 5.33
C LEU A 342 21.43 -0.27 3.82
N LYS A 343 22.19 -1.22 3.32
CA LYS A 343 22.39 -1.46 1.89
C LYS A 343 21.59 -2.68 1.46
N VAL A 344 20.71 -2.50 0.48
CA VAL A 344 19.88 -3.56 -0.11
C VAL A 344 20.35 -3.76 -1.54
N THR A 345 20.81 -4.97 -1.86
CA THR A 345 21.34 -5.31 -3.19
C THR A 345 20.57 -6.47 -3.78
N GLY A 346 20.28 -6.40 -5.07
CA GLY A 346 19.57 -7.44 -5.81
C GLY A 346 20.16 -7.62 -7.19
N VAL A 347 19.86 -8.77 -7.80
CA VAL A 347 20.22 -9.06 -9.18
C VAL A 347 18.94 -9.36 -9.94
N TYR A 348 18.76 -8.71 -11.08
CA TYR A 348 17.61 -8.90 -11.96
C TYR A 348 18.05 -9.32 -13.36
N THR A 349 17.19 -10.07 -14.04
CA THR A 349 17.32 -10.43 -15.46
C THR A 349 16.05 -10.03 -16.20
N MET A 350 16.15 -10.05 -17.53
CA MET A 350 14.99 -9.96 -18.40
C MET A 350 14.44 -11.37 -18.67
N GLN A 351 13.14 -11.55 -18.46
CA GLN A 351 12.38 -12.75 -18.81
C GLN A 351 11.42 -12.37 -19.95
N LYS A 352 11.24 -13.25 -20.92
CA LYS A 352 10.37 -13.03 -22.08
C LYS A 352 9.06 -13.78 -21.92
#